data_AF-A0A6A6K6A0-F1
#
_entry.id   AF-A0A6A6K6A0-F1
#
_cell.length_a   1.000
_cell.length_b   1.000
_cell.length_c   1.000
_cell.angle_alpha   90.00
_cell.angle_beta   90.00
_cell.angle_gamma   90.00
#
_symmetry.space_group_name_H-M   'P 1'
#
loop_
_entity.id
_entity.type
_entity.pdbx_description
1 polymer ?
#
loop_
_entity_poly.entity_id
_entity_poly.type
_entity_poly.pdbx_seq_one_letter_code
_entity_poly.pdbx_strand_id
1 'polypeptide(L)'
;MYVVKRDGRQEAVHFDKITARLKKLSYGLSMEHCDPVLVSQKLAARIVVSNLHKNTKKSFSETIKIMYNHFNERSGLKAPLIADDVYEIIMKNAACLDSEIIYDRDFDYDYFGFKTLNGPIS
;
A
#
# COMPACT_ATOMS: atom_id res chain seq x y z
N MET A 1 -3.52 7.54 5.71
CA MET A 1 -4.89 7.12 5.33
C MET A 1 -5.87 7.66 6.33
N TYR A 2 -6.91 8.34 5.86
CA TYR A 2 -7.91 8.99 6.70
C TYR A 2 -9.30 8.42 6.41
N VAL A 3 -10.13 8.36 7.43
CA VAL A 3 -11.57 8.11 7.30
C VAL A 3 -12.31 9.40 7.60
N VAL A 4 -13.25 9.74 6.72
CA VAL A 4 -14.20 10.82 6.97
C VAL A 4 -15.29 10.28 7.88
N LYS A 5 -15.45 10.89 9.05
CA LYS A 5 -16.52 10.58 10.00
C LYS A 5 -17.85 11.13 9.51
N ARG A 6 -18.95 10.68 10.11
CA ARG A 6 -20.31 11.16 9.77
C ARG A 6 -20.48 12.67 9.97
N ASP A 7 -19.68 13.26 10.85
CA ASP A 7 -19.65 14.70 11.11
C ASP A 7 -18.67 15.46 10.18
N GLY A 8 -18.14 14.80 9.15
CA GLY A 8 -17.21 15.38 8.17
C GLY A 8 -15.75 15.44 8.60
N ARG A 9 -15.43 15.13 9.87
CA ARG A 9 -14.04 15.18 10.34
C ARG A 9 -13.21 14.07 9.73
N GLN A 10 -11.97 14.40 9.35
CA GLN A 10 -10.98 13.40 8.96
C GLN A 10 -10.24 12.88 10.19
N GLU A 11 -10.12 11.57 10.31
CA GLU A 11 -9.30 10.93 11.35
C GLU A 11 -8.40 9.89 10.71
N ALA A 12 -7.17 9.76 11.20
CA ALA A 12 -6.30 8.67 10.78
C ALA A 12 -6.97 7.31 11.05
N VAL A 13 -6.76 6.36 10.15
CA VAL A 13 -7.24 4.99 10.36
C VAL A 13 -6.44 4.35 11.48
N HIS A 14 -7.09 4.08 12.61
CA HIS A 14 -6.52 3.37 13.75
C HIS A 14 -6.95 1.91 13.75
N PHE A 15 -6.00 0.99 13.57
CA PHE A 15 -6.23 -0.46 13.61
C PHE A 15 -6.92 -0.90 14.92
N ASP A 16 -6.43 -0.43 16.07
CA ASP A 16 -6.95 -0.82 17.38
C ASP A 16 -8.44 -0.48 17.55
N LYS A 17 -8.90 0.65 16.97
CA LYS A 17 -10.31 1.06 17.03
C LYS A 17 -11.21 0.13 16.21
N ILE A 18 -10.72 -0.41 15.10
CA ILE A 18 -11.44 -1.38 14.27
C ILE A 18 -11.52 -2.72 15.02
N THR A 19 -10.38 -3.20 15.50
CA THR A 19 -10.26 -4.46 16.24
C THR A 19 -11.11 -4.46 17.51
N ALA A 20 -11.11 -3.37 18.28
CA ALA A 20 -11.94 -3.25 19.49
C ALA A 20 -13.44 -3.33 19.20
N ARG A 21 -13.90 -2.73 18.09
CA ARG A 21 -15.30 -2.80 17.66
C ARG A 21 -15.68 -4.21 17.23
N LEU A 22 -14.83 -4.88 16.45
CA LEU A 22 -15.07 -6.25 16.00
C LEU A 22 -15.08 -7.23 17.18
N LYS A 23 -14.12 -7.11 18.11
CA LYS A 23 -14.10 -7.90 19.37
C LYS A 23 -15.40 -7.77 20.17
N LYS A 24 -15.96 -6.56 20.26
CA LYS A 24 -17.23 -6.34 20.98
C LYS A 24 -18.41 -7.01 20.29
N LEU A 25 -18.45 -6.97 18.95
CA LEU A 25 -19.51 -7.59 18.16
C LEU A 25 -19.41 -9.11 18.09
N SER A 26 -18.21 -9.66 18.23
CA SER A 26 -17.96 -11.10 18.23
C SER A 26 -18.10 -11.76 19.61
N TYR A 27 -18.65 -11.07 20.60
CA TYR A 27 -18.83 -11.62 21.95
C TYR A 27 -19.72 -12.88 21.91
N GLY A 28 -19.25 -13.96 22.54
CA GLY A 28 -19.95 -15.25 22.57
C GLY A 28 -19.79 -16.10 21.31
N LEU A 29 -19.06 -15.63 20.29
CA LEU A 29 -18.70 -16.44 19.12
C LEU A 29 -17.46 -17.30 19.42
N SER A 30 -17.36 -18.44 18.74
CA SER A 30 -16.16 -19.29 18.79
C SER A 30 -14.99 -18.56 18.12
N MET A 31 -13.93 -18.33 18.90
CA MET A 31 -12.68 -17.74 18.40
C MET A 31 -11.96 -18.62 17.38
N GLU A 32 -12.22 -19.93 17.38
CA GLU A 32 -11.67 -20.86 16.38
C GLU A 32 -12.21 -20.57 14.98
N HIS A 33 -13.46 -20.13 14.88
CA HIS A 33 -14.14 -19.88 13.61
C HIS A 33 -14.28 -18.38 13.30
N CYS A 34 -14.18 -17.52 14.32
CA CYS A 34 -14.34 -16.08 14.21
C CYS A 34 -13.29 -15.37 15.06
N ASP A 35 -12.08 -15.25 14.53
CA ASP A 35 -11.04 -14.42 15.14
C ASP A 35 -11.17 -12.96 14.66
N PRO A 36 -11.69 -12.04 15.50
CA PRO A 36 -11.85 -10.64 15.14
C PRO A 36 -10.51 -9.95 14.87
N VAL A 37 -9.39 -10.40 15.46
CA VAL A 37 -8.06 -9.80 15.22
C VAL A 37 -7.61 -10.11 13.80
N LEU A 38 -7.64 -11.38 13.41
CA LEU A 38 -7.23 -11.81 12.08
C LEU A 38 -8.11 -11.20 10.98
N VAL A 39 -9.43 -11.13 11.22
CA VAL A 39 -10.36 -10.45 10.30
C VAL A 39 -10.03 -8.96 10.19
N SER A 40 -9.74 -8.29 11.31
CA SER A 40 -9.37 -6.87 11.32
C SER A 40 -8.09 -6.61 10.52
N GLN A 41 -7.06 -7.46 10.70
CA GLN A 41 -5.78 -7.33 10.00
C GLN A 41 -5.96 -7.44 8.49
N LYS A 42 -6.66 -8.48 8.02
CA LYS A 42 -6.93 -8.70 6.59
C LYS A 42 -7.73 -7.54 5.99
N LEU A 43 -8.79 -7.10 6.66
CA LEU A 43 -9.61 -6.00 6.16
C LEU A 43 -8.84 -4.68 6.09
N ALA A 44 -8.10 -4.35 7.16
CA ALA A 44 -7.31 -3.14 7.20
C ALA A 44 -6.21 -3.14 6.12
N ALA A 45 -5.52 -4.27 5.91
CA ALA A 45 -4.54 -4.42 4.84
C ALA A 45 -5.16 -4.16 3.45
N ARG A 46 -6.27 -4.84 3.14
CA ARG A 46 -6.97 -4.70 1.85
C ARG A 46 -7.43 -3.27 1.58
N ILE A 47 -7.94 -2.59 2.61
CA ILE A 47 -8.37 -1.19 2.51
C ILE A 47 -7.17 -0.30 2.15
N VAL A 48 -6.03 -0.50 2.80
CA VAL A 48 -4.83 0.31 2.57
C VAL A 48 -4.22 0.02 1.20
N VAL A 49 -4.10 -1.25 0.80
CA VAL A 49 -3.60 -1.67 -0.52
C VAL A 49 -4.50 -1.15 -1.64
N SER A 50 -5.83 -1.28 -1.51
CA SER A 50 -6.77 -0.73 -2.49
C SER A 50 -6.63 0.79 -2.63
N ASN A 51 -6.38 1.48 -1.52
CA ASN A 51 -6.11 2.92 -1.58
C ASN A 51 -4.75 3.22 -2.23
N LEU A 52 -3.71 2.43 -1.97
CA LEU A 52 -2.41 2.56 -2.62
C LEU A 52 -2.57 2.46 -4.14
N HIS A 53 -3.20 1.39 -4.64
CA HIS A 53 -3.43 1.16 -6.07
C HIS A 53 -4.20 2.29 -6.78
N LYS A 54 -5.05 3.04 -6.06
CA LYS A 54 -5.75 4.21 -6.61
C LYS A 54 -4.87 5.44 -6.78
N ASN A 55 -3.77 5.51 -6.02
CA ASN A 55 -2.88 6.66 -5.96
C ASN A 55 -1.50 6.38 -6.60
N THR A 56 -1.29 5.19 -7.14
CA THR A 56 -0.04 4.78 -7.82
C THR A 56 -0.28 4.46 -9.29
N LYS A 57 0.81 4.39 -10.06
CA LYS A 57 0.77 3.91 -11.44
C LYS A 57 0.58 2.41 -11.48
N LYS A 58 -0.08 1.93 -12.53
CA LYS A 58 -0.36 0.50 -12.76
C LYS A 58 0.67 -0.21 -13.64
N SER A 59 1.61 0.53 -14.21
CA SER A 59 2.72 -0.02 -14.99
C SER A 59 4.01 0.14 -14.19
N PHE A 60 4.77 -0.95 -14.08
CA PHE A 60 6.07 -0.95 -13.44
C PHE A 60 7.05 -0.12 -14.26
N SER A 61 7.08 -0.31 -15.58
CA SER A 61 7.96 0.46 -16.47
C SER A 61 7.66 1.97 -16.44
N GLU A 62 6.37 2.37 -16.36
CA GLU A 62 6.00 3.78 -16.17
C GLU A 62 6.52 4.33 -14.84
N THR A 63 6.41 3.56 -13.75
CA THR A 63 6.93 3.94 -12.44
C THR A 63 8.45 4.13 -12.47
N ILE A 64 9.17 3.19 -13.07
CA ILE A 64 10.63 3.25 -13.23
C ILE A 64 11.05 4.47 -14.06
N LYS A 65 10.30 4.81 -15.12
CA LYS A 65 10.53 6.02 -15.89
C LYS A 65 10.36 7.29 -15.07
N ILE A 66 9.37 7.36 -14.18
CA ILE A 66 9.19 8.50 -13.27
C ILE A 66 10.39 8.60 -12.31
N MET A 67 10.81 7.49 -11.73
CA MET A 67 11.95 7.43 -10.80
C MET A 67 13.28 7.82 -11.46
N TYR A 68 13.50 7.41 -12.71
CA TYR A 68 14.71 7.75 -13.46
C TYR A 68 14.77 9.23 -13.85
N ASN A 69 13.62 9.82 -14.19
CA ASN A 69 13.51 11.24 -14.53
C ASN A 69 13.22 12.12 -13.31
N HIS A 70 13.47 11.63 -12.09
CA HIS A 70 13.25 12.40 -10.88
C HIS A 70 14.24 13.58 -10.79
N PHE A 71 13.74 14.72 -10.32
CA PHE A 71 14.51 15.93 -10.04
C PHE A 71 14.30 16.32 -8.58
N ASN A 72 15.35 16.81 -7.94
CA ASN A 72 15.25 17.32 -6.59
C ASN A 72 14.57 18.71 -6.62
N GLU A 73 13.36 18.83 -6.07
CA GLU A 73 12.56 20.06 -6.13
C GLU A 73 13.26 21.29 -5.52
N ARG A 74 14.15 21.10 -4.54
CA ARG A 74 14.85 22.22 -3.89
C ARG A 74 15.99 22.77 -4.74
N SER A 75 16.69 21.89 -5.45
CA SER A 75 17.87 22.27 -6.26
C SER A 75 17.58 22.39 -7.75
N GLY A 76 16.47 21.82 -8.23
CA GLY A 76 16.14 21.70 -9.65
C GLY A 76 17.02 20.72 -10.42
N LEU A 77 17.98 20.06 -9.76
CA LEU A 77 18.93 19.17 -10.39
C LEU A 77 18.35 17.76 -10.58
N LYS A 78 18.77 17.09 -11.67
CA LYS A 78 18.42 15.70 -11.92
C LYS A 78 18.97 14.86 -10.76
N ALA A 79 18.09 14.09 -10.14
CA ALA A 79 18.42 13.22 -9.02
C ALA A 79 17.73 11.86 -9.24
N PRO A 80 18.16 11.07 -10.23
CA PRO A 80 17.55 9.79 -10.54
C PRO A 80 17.57 8.87 -9.31
N LEU A 81 16.45 8.19 -9.08
CA LEU A 81 16.35 7.21 -7.98
C LEU A 81 16.74 5.79 -8.44
N ILE A 82 17.07 5.63 -9.72
CA ILE A 82 17.47 4.38 -10.38
C ILE A 82 18.71 4.66 -11.23
N ALA A 83 19.65 3.73 -11.25
CA ALA A 83 20.87 3.83 -12.06
C ALA A 83 20.58 3.68 -13.56
N ASP A 84 21.42 4.30 -14.40
CA ASP A 84 21.25 4.36 -15.86
C ASP A 84 21.19 2.95 -16.49
N ASP A 85 22.11 2.07 -16.09
CA ASP A 85 22.19 0.68 -16.58
C ASP A 85 20.95 -0.15 -16.22
N VAL A 86 20.46 -0.01 -14.99
CA VAL A 86 19.23 -0.67 -14.52
C VAL A 86 18.01 -0.17 -15.30
N TYR A 87 17.91 1.15 -15.51
CA TYR A 87 16.83 1.75 -16.29
C TYR A 87 16.82 1.20 -17.73
N GLU A 88 17.98 1.15 -18.39
CA GLU A 88 18.09 0.62 -19.76
C GLU A 88 17.66 -0.84 -19.85
N ILE A 89 18.09 -1.69 -18.92
CA ILE A 89 17.69 -3.11 -18.88
C ILE A 89 16.19 -3.25 -18.69
N ILE A 90 15.59 -2.48 -17.76
CA ILE A 90 14.15 -2.54 -17.51
C ILE A 90 13.38 -2.08 -18.75
N MET A 91 13.75 -0.95 -19.35
CA MET A 91 13.04 -0.40 -20.50
C MET A 91 13.15 -1.30 -21.74
N LYS A 92 14.29 -1.98 -21.94
CA LYS A 92 14.45 -2.98 -23.01
C LYS A 92 13.52 -4.19 -22.84
N ASN A 93 13.11 -4.50 -21.62
CA ASN A 93 12.26 -5.64 -21.28
C ASN A 93 10.87 -5.23 -20.75
N ALA A 94 10.46 -3.97 -20.95
CA ALA A 94 9.31 -3.37 -20.27
C ALA A 94 8.02 -4.16 -20.44
N ALA A 95 7.71 -4.59 -21.67
CA ALA A 95 6.47 -5.33 -21.95
C ALA A 95 6.41 -6.68 -21.20
N CYS A 96 7.52 -7.41 -21.15
CA CYS A 96 7.62 -8.67 -20.43
C CYS A 96 7.49 -8.43 -18.91
N LEU A 97 8.24 -7.47 -18.37
CA LEU A 97 8.20 -7.17 -16.93
C LEU A 97 6.82 -6.67 -16.48
N ASP A 98 6.17 -5.81 -17.25
CA ASP A 98 4.82 -5.33 -16.92
C ASP A 98 3.77 -6.47 -16.96
N SER A 99 3.91 -7.46 -17.84
CA SER A 99 2.98 -8.59 -17.90
C SER A 99 3.17 -9.64 -16.81
N GLU A 100 4.38 -9.77 -16.26
CA GLU A 100 4.71 -10.76 -15.23
C GLU A 100 4.31 -10.31 -13.80
N ILE A 101 4.02 -9.02 -13.60
CA ILE A 101 3.67 -8.49 -12.28
C ILE A 101 2.21 -8.75 -11.97
N ILE A 102 1.98 -9.48 -10.87
CA ILE A 102 0.65 -9.81 -10.36
C ILE A 102 0.31 -8.89 -9.19
N TYR A 103 -0.37 -7.78 -9.46
CA TYR A 103 -0.73 -6.77 -8.46
C TYR A 103 -1.67 -7.27 -7.35
N ASP A 104 -2.44 -8.34 -7.60
CA ASP A 104 -3.30 -8.93 -6.57
C ASP A 104 -2.51 -9.53 -5.39
N ARG A 105 -1.23 -9.85 -5.59
CA ARG A 105 -0.34 -10.33 -4.51
C ARG A 105 -0.10 -9.29 -3.42
N ASP A 106 -0.34 -8.00 -3.70
CA ASP A 106 -0.27 -6.97 -2.66
C ASP A 106 -1.31 -7.20 -1.54
N PHE A 107 -2.40 -7.93 -1.83
CA PHE A 107 -3.43 -8.29 -0.84
C PHE A 107 -3.05 -9.46 0.07
N ASP A 108 -1.92 -10.12 -0.18
CA ASP A 108 -1.42 -11.21 0.65
C ASP A 108 -0.69 -10.71 1.91
N TYR A 109 -0.27 -9.45 1.92
CA TYR A 109 0.29 -8.81 3.11
C TYR A 109 -0.78 -8.52 4.16
N ASP A 110 -0.44 -8.72 5.43
CA ASP A 110 -1.23 -8.17 6.52
C ASP A 110 -0.96 -6.66 6.71
N TYR A 111 -1.75 -6.03 7.58
CA TYR A 111 -1.69 -4.59 7.80
C TYR A 111 -0.32 -4.13 8.32
N PHE A 112 0.32 -4.92 9.18
CA PHE A 112 1.59 -4.54 9.80
C PHE A 112 2.75 -4.74 8.83
N GLY A 113 2.76 -5.83 8.06
CA GLY A 113 3.71 -6.06 6.97
C GLY A 113 3.66 -4.94 5.94
N PHE A 114 2.46 -4.54 5.52
CA PHE A 114 2.29 -3.38 4.63
C PHE A 114 2.84 -2.09 5.25
N LYS A 115 2.55 -1.84 6.53
CA LYS A 115 3.01 -0.62 7.22
C LYS A 115 4.52 -0.53 7.33
N THR A 116 5.20 -1.65 7.54
CA THR A 116 6.67 -1.69 7.54
C THR A 116 7.24 -1.32 6.18
N LEU A 117 6.65 -1.81 5.07
CA LEU A 117 7.10 -1.50 3.71
C LEU A 117 6.87 -0.02 3.33
N ASN A 118 5.74 0.55 3.75
CA ASN A 118 5.39 1.94 3.43
C ASN A 118 6.12 2.98 4.30
N GLY A 119 6.93 2.54 5.26
CA GLY A 119 7.66 3.39 6.20
C GLY A 119 6.76 4.12 7.23
N PRO A 120 7.36 4.78 8.23
CA PRO A 120 6.62 5.66 9.12
C PRO A 120 5.97 6.78 8.31
N ILE A 121 4.71 7.08 8.60
CA ILE A 121 3.99 8.22 8.05
C ILE A 121 4.75 9.47 8.50
N SER A 122 5.55 10.07 7.63
CA SER A 122 6.09 11.42 7.80
C SER A 122 5.02 12.46 7.47
#